data_AF-A0A6I0BPZ5-F1
#
_entry.id   AF-A0A6I0BPZ5-F1
#
_cell.length_a   1.000
_cell.length_b   1.000
_cell.length_c   1.000
_cell.angle_alpha   90.00
_cell.angle_beta   90.00
_cell.angle_gamma   90.00
#
_symmetry.space_group_name_H-M   'P 1'
#
loop_
_entity.id
_entity.type
_entity.pdbx_description
1 polymer ?
#
loop_
_entity_poly.entity_id
_entity_poly.type
_entity_poly.pdbx_seq_one_letter_code
_entity_poly.pdbx_strand_id
1 'polypeptide(L)' 'MIYTKQFTLELLAEMKYLGKPITEAGLSRDRPRLYNAIRCYFESLEDAISQVTPIPVQTYRWTIKEEC' A
#
# COMPACT_ATOMS: atom_id res chain seq x y z
N MET A 1 16.51 -9.05 -7.09
CA MET A 1 15.48 -8.00 -7.27
C MET A 1 14.66 -7.97 -5.99
N ILE A 2 14.62 -6.86 -5.24
CA ILE A 2 14.03 -6.80 -3.88
C ILE A 2 12.49 -6.81 -3.92
N TYR A 3 11.89 -6.38 -5.05
CA TYR A 3 10.45 -6.32 -5.22
C TYR A 3 9.95 -7.63 -5.82
N THR A 4 9.24 -8.43 -5.02
CA THR A 4 8.39 -9.52 -5.48
C THR A 4 6.95 -9.00 -5.66
N LYS A 5 6.13 -9.70 -6.45
CA LYS A 5 4.72 -9.34 -6.66
C LYS A 5 3.95 -9.16 -5.35
N GLN A 6 4.22 -10.00 -4.37
CA GLN A 6 3.57 -9.92 -3.05
C GLN A 6 4.03 -8.69 -2.26
N PHE A 7 5.33 -8.43 -2.24
CA PHE A 7 5.88 -7.26 -1.56
C PHE A 7 5.38 -5.94 -2.16
N THR A 8 5.18 -5.88 -3.49
CA THR A 8 4.58 -4.70 -4.12
C THR A 8 3.15 -4.44 -3.66
N LEU A 9 2.36 -5.48 -3.42
CA LEU A 9 0.99 -5.34 -2.92
C LEU A 9 0.96 -4.92 -1.44
N GLU A 10 1.81 -5.51 -0.60
CA GLU A 10 1.94 -5.14 0.81
C GLU A 10 2.34 -3.67 0.96
N LEU A 11 3.29 -3.21 0.15
CA LEU A 11 3.77 -1.83 0.22
C LEU A 11 2.74 -0.83 -0.32
N LEU A 12 1.95 -1.22 -1.34
CA LEU A 12 0.79 -0.43 -1.77
C LEU A 12 -0.30 -0.39 -0.69
N ALA A 13 -0.52 -1.49 0.04
CA ALA A 13 -1.44 -1.55 1.17
C ALA A 13 -1.01 -0.61 2.30
N GLU A 14 0.27 -0.57 2.65
CA GLU A 14 0.83 0.36 3.61
C GLU A 14 0.67 1.82 3.16
N MET A 15 0.93 2.12 1.89
CA MET A 15 0.76 3.47 1.36
C MET A 15 -0.71 3.92 1.45
N LYS A 16 -1.65 3.01 1.19
CA LYS A 16 -3.09 3.26 1.33
C LYS A 16 -3.47 3.48 2.79
N TYR A 17 -2.92 2.68 3.71
CA TYR A 17 -3.14 2.84 5.15
C TYR A 17 -2.61 4.17 5.68
N LEU A 18 -1.43 4.59 5.22
CA LEU A 18 -0.80 5.87 5.61
C LEU A 18 -1.43 7.09 4.91
N GLY A 19 -2.43 6.91 4.04
CA GLY A 19 -3.05 8.00 3.29
C GLY A 19 -2.10 8.70 2.31
N LYS A 20 -1.04 8.02 1.85
CA LYS A 20 -0.09 8.60 0.90
C LYS A 20 -0.67 8.57 -0.51
N PRO A 21 -0.44 9.62 -1.32
CA PRO A 21 -0.94 9.65 -2.70
C PRO A 21 -0.27 8.56 -3.54
N ILE A 22 -1.08 7.66 -4.10
CA ILE A 22 -0.65 6.62 -5.04
C ILE A 22 -0.96 7.12 -6.44
N THR A 23 0.00 7.80 -7.07
CA THR A 23 -0.10 8.28 -8.45
C THR A 23 1.12 7.82 -9.25
N GLU A 24 0.96 7.56 -10.55
CA GLU A 24 2.09 7.13 -11.38
C GLU A 24 3.23 8.17 -11.39
N ALA A 25 2.89 9.46 -11.50
CA ALA A 25 3.87 10.55 -11.48
C ALA A 25 4.58 10.67 -10.12
N GLY A 26 3.87 10.48 -9.01
CA GLY A 26 4.48 10.49 -7.68
C GLY A 26 5.39 9.28 -7.45
N LEU A 27 4.96 8.10 -7.90
CA LEU A 27 5.72 6.86 -7.77
C LEU A 27 6.98 6.86 -8.65
N SER A 28 6.92 7.39 -9.87
CA SER A 28 8.08 7.46 -10.75
C SER A 28 9.16 8.41 -10.20
N ARG A 29 8.77 9.51 -9.55
CA ARG A 29 9.70 10.47 -8.95
C ARG A 29 10.25 10.01 -7.60
N ASP A 30 9.37 9.64 -6.68
CA ASP A 30 9.75 9.43 -5.28
C ASP A 30 10.18 7.97 -5.03
N ARG A 31 9.70 7.01 -5.84
CA ARG A 31 9.94 5.56 -5.66
C ARG A 31 10.08 4.82 -7.01
N PRO A 32 11.07 5.17 -7.85
CA PRO A 32 11.18 4.64 -9.23
C PRO A 32 11.29 3.11 -9.29
N ARG A 33 11.89 2.48 -8.28
CA ARG A 33 11.99 1.01 -8.21
C ARG A 33 10.63 0.34 -8.00
N LEU A 34 9.76 0.94 -7.19
CA LEU A 34 8.41 0.46 -6.96
C LEU A 34 7.56 0.64 -8.23
N TYR A 35 7.71 1.79 -8.90
CA TYR A 35 7.06 2.04 -10.19
C TYR A 35 7.43 0.99 -11.24
N ASN A 36 8.73 0.69 -11.38
CA ASN A 36 9.18 -0.35 -12.30
C ASN A 36 8.63 -1.73 -11.92
N ALA A 37 8.58 -2.07 -10.63
CA ALA A 37 8.02 -3.34 -10.18
C ALA A 37 6.51 -3.43 -10.51
N ILE A 38 5.76 -2.35 -10.34
CA ILE A 38 4.34 -2.31 -10.73
C ILE A 38 4.20 -2.56 -12.23
N ARG A 39 4.99 -1.89 -13.06
CA ARG A 39 5.00 -2.09 -14.53
C ARG A 39 5.43 -3.49 -14.96
N CYS A 40 6.27 -4.18 -14.18
CA CYS A 40 6.70 -5.53 -14.48
C CYS A 40 5.70 -6.61 -14.07
N TYR A 41 4.95 -6.40 -12.97
CA TYR A 41 4.07 -7.42 -12.39
C TYR A 41 2.58 -7.19 -12.65
N PHE A 42 2.20 -5.98 -13.04
CA PHE A 42 0.82 -5.56 -13.28
C PHE A 42 0.72 -4.78 -14.59
N GLU A 43 -0.42 -4.87 -15.27
CA GLU A 43 -0.64 -4.14 -16.53
C GLU A 43 -0.84 -2.64 -16.29
N SER A 44 -1.49 -2.28 -15.17
CA SER A 44 -1.76 -0.89 -14.79
C SER A 44 -1.66 -0.68 -13.28
N LEU A 45 -1.51 0.58 -12.87
CA LEU A 45 -1.56 0.99 -11.47
C LEU A 45 -2.92 0.62 -10.84
N GLU A 46 -4.01 0.77 -11.59
CA GLU A 46 -5.37 0.48 -11.15
C GLU A 46 -5.58 -1.01 -10.89
N ASP A 47 -5.03 -1.87 -11.74
CA ASP A 47 -5.04 -3.32 -11.54
C ASP A 47 -4.28 -3.70 -10.26
N ALA A 48 -3.09 -3.12 -10.07
CA ALA A 48 -2.33 -3.31 -8.84
C ALA A 48 -3.14 -2.88 -7.59
N ILE A 49 -3.80 -1.73 -7.63
CA ILE A 49 -4.64 -1.20 -6.53
C ILE A 49 -5.85 -2.10 -6.26
N SER A 50 -6.44 -2.69 -7.31
CA SER A 50 -7.60 -3.58 -7.16
C SER A 50 -7.26 -4.86 -6.39
N GLN A 51 -6.02 -5.33 -6.53
CA GLN A 51 -5.50 -6.52 -5.85
C GLN A 51 -4.97 -6.22 -4.43
N VAL A 52 -4.95 -4.94 -4.00
CA VAL A 52 -4.50 -4.55 -2.66
C VAL A 52 -5.53 -4.96 -1.61
N THR A 53 -5.13 -5.86 -0.73
CA THR A 53 -5.90 -6.19 0.47
C THR A 53 -5.80 -5.04 1.48
N PRO A 54 -6.92 -4.47 1.95
CA PRO A 54 -6.89 -3.41 2.95
C PRO A 54 -6.35 -3.94 4.28
N ILE A 55 -5.40 -3.21 4.87
CA ILE A 55 -4.90 -3.49 6.22
C ILE A 55 -6.03 -3.14 7.21
N PRO A 56 -6.51 -4.08 8.03
CA PRO A 56 -7.55 -3.80 9.00
C PRO A 56 -7.03 -2.77 9.99
N VAL A 57 -7.67 -1.60 10.05
CA VAL A 57 -7.37 -0.58 11.05
C VAL A 57 -7.87 -1.09 12.39
N GLN A 58 -6.98 -1.64 13.22
CA GLN A 58 -7.31 -1.84 14.63
C GLN A 58 -7.38 -0.48 15.31
N THR A 59 -8.56 0.14 15.27
CA THR A 59 -8.85 1.26 16.15
C THR A 59 -8.91 0.73 17.57
N TYR A 60 -7.84 0.92 18.35
CA TYR A 60 -7.89 0.70 19.79
C TYR A 60 -9.03 1.58 20.34
N ARG A 61 -10.12 0.95 20.79
CA ARG A 61 -11.18 1.64 21.54
C ARG A 61 -10.62 1.92 22.92
N TRP A 62 -10.04 3.10 23.11
CA TRP A 62 -9.65 3.66 24.42
C TRP A 62 -10.88 4.02 25.29
N THR A 63 -12.00 3.30 25.16
CA THR A 63 -13.27 3.57 25.86
C THR A 63 -13.75 2.36 26.64
N ILE A 64 -12.85 1.70 27.36
CA ILE A 64 -13.23 1.03 28.59
C ILE A 64 -12.18 1.46 29.62
N LYS A 65 -12.48 2.56 30.33
CA LYS A 65 -12.00 2.65 31.71
C LYS A 65 -12.58 1.41 32.38
N GLU A 66 -11.74 0.44 32.71
CA GLU A 66 -12.08 -0.48 33.80
C GLU A 66 -12.35 0.42 35.01
N GLU A 67 -13.62 0.61 35.34
CA GLU A 67 -14.00 1.13 36.65
C GLU A 67 -13.64 0.05 37.67
N CYS A 68 -12.65 0.41 38.50
CA CYS A 68 -12.23 -0.14 39.80
C CYS A 68 -12.60 -1.58 40.18
#